data_AF-A0A957XMI9-F1
#
_entry.id   AF-A0A957XMI9-F1
#
_cell.length_a   1.000
_cell.length_b   1.000
_cell.length_c   1.000
_cell.angle_alpha   90.00
_cell.angle_beta   90.00
_cell.angle_gamma   90.00
#
_symmetry.space_group_name_H-M   'P 1'
#
loop_
_entity.id
_entity.type
_entity.pdbx_description
1 polymer ?
#
loop_
_entity_poly.entity_id
_entity_poly.type
_entity_poly.pdbx_seq_one_letter_code
_entity_poly.pdbx_strand_id
1 'polypeptide(L)'
;WRLEDFHYGAPLAPFLFISAIYAVRRISTWVTSQNQRFFQFSLALLLLTFSLAYHIHRGYTPLARPFIWPTVTSHQQGLETLLSAIPPDTPAFAQSNIAPHLSQRKILYSDFGYFTDPQFPAKAPVEDVVLDVTSFENIGGLHQFLRENVVANDNYQLITASDGIIHLKRIDIPDQSDLTPPNQPFFNSNYQLPITSYQLPVTSLQSPVSNLPPTFYTFTHPDSPPDYDFPVNFDQLVRLHGYTLHFDRQEEIQVTVDLEALQPLASIQPVLYLLDANGQPLGATSDLQPALVWYPVEQWPVGDVVRVRFNTLPWHTRSMPAYRLAFGIVSGTDVWDTGSRHRPVVSQPTEIAPRLPADGTLIELACIEQIWSMPEGGPMMRQFQPPPVTQRVDANFGDQIQLLGFRDLMPLKAQDSDVVITLVWQALSSPENLIRFVQLIGPDGMVYGQQDSAPDNGLYPTLLWQPGEVVVDPVKFPIPAERPPGDYTLHIGLYQPDTGERLPVNSGGDHITIPVPD
;
A
#
# COMPACT_ATOMS: atom_id res chain seq x y z
N TRP A 1 -1.79 9.65 21.40
CA TRP A 1 -1.41 11.01 21.00
C TRP A 1 0.11 11.12 21.09
N ARG A 2 0.80 11.22 19.94
CA ARG A 2 2.26 11.40 19.91
C ARG A 2 2.57 12.88 19.68
N LEU A 3 3.67 13.37 20.26
CA LEU A 3 4.00 14.80 20.25
C LEU A 3 4.43 15.30 18.86
N GLU A 4 5.05 14.41 18.09
CA GLU A 4 5.48 14.59 16.71
C GLU A 4 4.34 14.78 15.69
N ASP A 5 3.11 14.39 16.02
CA ASP A 5 1.96 14.55 15.13
C ASP A 5 1.39 15.99 15.18
N PHE A 6 1.89 16.84 16.08
CA PHE A 6 1.52 18.24 16.14
C PHE A 6 2.49 19.09 15.31
N HIS A 7 1.95 19.91 14.40
CA HIS A 7 2.66 20.98 13.69
C HIS A 7 3.42 21.98 14.62
N TYR A 8 3.25 21.88 15.94
CA TYR A 8 3.85 22.74 16.97
C TYR A 8 4.56 21.98 18.10
N GLY A 9 5.19 20.83 17.81
CA GLY A 9 6.04 20.14 18.80
C GLY A 9 7.32 20.93 19.16
N ALA A 10 7.83 21.76 18.26
CA ALA A 10 9.07 22.52 18.45
C ALA A 10 9.04 23.48 19.66
N PRO A 11 7.98 24.26 19.90
CA PRO A 11 7.82 25.04 21.14
C PRO A 11 7.90 24.23 22.44
N LEU A 12 7.56 22.93 22.42
CA LEU A 12 7.57 22.07 23.61
C LEU A 12 8.95 21.46 23.90
N ALA A 13 9.83 21.39 22.89
CA ALA A 13 11.14 20.75 23.01
C ALA A 13 12.03 21.37 24.13
N PRO A 14 12.12 22.71 24.30
CA PRO A 14 12.87 23.30 25.41
C PRO A 14 12.34 22.88 26.79
N PHE A 15 11.01 22.79 26.94
CA PHE A 15 10.40 22.39 28.20
C PHE A 15 10.70 20.93 28.54
N LEU A 16 10.60 20.03 27.55
CA LEU A 16 10.94 18.61 27.74
C LEU A 16 12.41 18.42 28.11
N PHE A 17 13.32 19.15 27.45
CA PHE A 17 14.75 19.11 27.76
C PHE A 17 15.04 19.59 29.19
N ILE A 18 14.46 20.72 29.60
CA ILE A 18 14.58 21.23 30.97
C ILE A 18 13.99 20.22 31.97
N SER A 19 12.79 19.70 31.71
CA SER A 19 12.15 18.71 32.57
C SER A 19 13.00 17.45 32.74
N ALA A 20 13.65 16.96 31.68
CA ALA A 20 14.56 15.82 31.74
C ALA A 20 15.78 16.10 32.66
N ILE A 21 16.39 17.29 32.57
CA ILE A 21 17.49 17.71 33.46
C ILE A 21 17.05 17.69 34.93
N TYR A 22 15.90 18.30 35.23
CA TYR A 22 15.37 18.33 36.60
C TYR A 22 14.99 16.92 37.09
N ALA A 23 14.46 16.06 36.22
CA ALA A 23 14.14 14.68 36.55
C ALA A 23 15.40 13.87 36.91
N VAL A 24 16.46 13.94 36.09
CA VAL A 24 17.76 13.28 36.38
C VAL A 24 18.30 13.74 37.73
N ARG A 25 18.28 15.06 38.00
CA ARG A 25 18.69 15.61 39.28
C ARG A 25 17.86 15.07 40.44
N ARG A 26 16.53 15.07 40.32
CA ARG A 26 15.62 14.60 41.38
C ARG A 26 15.76 13.11 41.66
N ILE A 27 15.80 12.27 40.63
CA ILE A 27 15.93 10.82 40.79
C ILE A 27 17.28 10.48 41.43
N SER A 28 18.34 11.23 41.11
CA SER A 28 19.66 11.00 41.70
C SER A 28 19.71 11.13 43.22
N THR A 29 18.78 11.86 43.85
CA THR A 29 18.76 11.98 45.31
C THR A 29 18.28 10.71 46.01
N TRP A 30 17.84 9.69 45.27
CA TRP A 30 17.44 8.38 45.81
C TRP A 30 18.64 7.48 46.12
N VAL A 31 19.85 7.86 45.67
CA VAL A 31 21.10 7.14 45.90
C VAL A 31 21.98 7.91 46.87
N THR A 32 22.86 7.19 47.60
CA THR A 32 23.80 7.81 48.55
C THR A 32 24.67 8.88 47.89
N SER A 33 25.04 9.91 48.68
CA SER A 33 25.78 11.08 48.19
C SER A 33 27.12 10.72 47.51
N GLN A 34 27.79 9.65 47.96
CA GLN A 34 29.05 9.18 47.37
C GLN A 34 28.89 8.65 45.93
N ASN A 35 27.73 8.07 45.60
CA ASN A 35 27.46 7.47 44.29
C ASN A 35 26.60 8.34 43.38
N GLN A 36 26.11 9.48 43.87
CA GLN A 36 25.15 10.32 43.18
C GLN A 36 25.64 10.84 41.83
N ARG A 37 26.91 11.27 41.71
CA ARG A 37 27.48 11.75 40.44
C ARG A 37 27.55 10.64 39.39
N PHE A 38 28.05 9.47 39.78
CA PHE A 38 28.13 8.31 38.88
C PHE A 38 26.74 7.89 38.41
N PHE A 39 25.76 7.89 39.31
CA PHE A 39 24.37 7.59 38.99
C PHE A 39 23.76 8.63 38.01
N GLN A 40 24.01 9.93 38.22
CA GLN A 40 23.58 10.98 37.28
C GLN A 40 24.17 10.79 35.89
N PHE A 41 25.48 10.53 35.79
CA PHE A 41 26.13 10.27 34.50
C PHE A 41 25.55 9.03 33.82
N SER A 42 25.33 7.96 34.59
CA SER A 42 24.74 6.72 34.06
C SER A 42 23.33 6.95 33.53
N LEU A 43 22.50 7.69 34.28
CA LEU A 43 21.12 8.01 33.87
C LEU A 43 21.07 8.94 32.67
N ALA A 44 21.94 9.96 32.61
CA ALA A 44 22.06 10.84 31.46
C ALA A 44 22.55 10.10 30.21
N LEU A 45 23.57 9.23 30.37
CA LEU A 45 24.07 8.39 29.28
C LEU A 45 22.98 7.45 28.77
N LEU A 46 22.21 6.84 29.67
CA LEU A 46 21.06 6.01 29.31
C LEU A 46 20.03 6.80 28.50
N LEU A 47 19.61 7.98 28.97
CA LEU A 47 18.66 8.84 28.24
C LEU A 47 19.19 9.26 26.86
N LEU A 48 20.47 9.63 26.76
CA LEU A 48 21.10 9.98 25.48
C LEU A 48 21.16 8.78 24.54
N THR A 49 21.49 7.60 25.07
CA THR A 49 21.58 6.36 24.29
C THR A 49 20.21 5.97 23.76
N PHE A 50 19.16 6.01 24.59
CA PHE A 50 17.78 5.79 24.16
C PHE A 50 17.31 6.84 23.15
N SER A 51 17.63 8.11 23.35
CA SER A 51 17.25 9.18 22.42
C SER A 51 17.96 9.03 21.07
N LEU A 52 19.25 8.70 21.06
CA LEU A 52 20.01 8.45 19.84
C LEU A 52 19.55 7.18 19.14
N ALA A 53 19.29 6.10 19.89
CA ALA A 53 18.72 4.88 19.33
C ALA A 53 17.35 5.15 18.70
N TYR A 54 16.48 5.90 19.38
CA TYR A 54 15.19 6.34 18.85
C TYR A 54 15.37 7.15 17.57
N HIS A 55 16.28 8.13 17.56
CA HIS A 55 16.56 8.96 16.39
C HIS A 55 17.15 8.16 15.21
N ILE A 56 18.05 7.21 15.46
CA ILE A 56 18.57 6.33 14.41
C ILE A 56 17.46 5.50 13.79
N HIS A 57 16.47 5.05 14.57
CA HIS A 57 15.38 4.23 14.05
C HIS A 57 14.22 5.07 13.48
N ARG A 58 14.02 6.31 13.96
CA ARG A 58 12.79 7.10 13.72
C ARG A 58 13.00 8.58 13.41
N GLY A 59 14.24 9.03 13.32
CA GLY A 59 14.56 10.43 13.09
C GLY A 59 14.28 10.86 11.65
N TYR A 60 14.37 12.17 11.42
CA TYR A 60 14.21 12.82 10.11
C TYR A 60 15.51 13.45 9.60
N THR A 61 16.65 13.14 10.23
CA THR A 61 17.94 13.68 9.81
C THR A 61 18.78 12.58 9.19
N PRO A 62 19.88 12.90 8.48
CA PRO A 62 20.75 11.90 7.83
C PRO A 62 21.30 10.78 8.71
N LEU A 63 21.21 10.90 10.04
CA LEU A 63 21.59 9.83 10.98
C LEU A 63 20.52 8.75 11.15
N ALA A 64 19.30 9.01 10.70
CA ALA A 64 18.18 8.10 10.80
C ALA A 64 18.19 7.11 9.64
N ARG A 65 17.90 5.83 9.92
CA ARG A 65 17.79 4.77 8.92
C ARG A 65 16.73 5.06 7.85
N PRO A 66 15.55 5.63 8.17
CA PRO A 66 14.54 5.94 7.15
C PRO A 66 14.85 7.20 6.34
N PHE A 67 15.96 7.90 6.63
CA PHE A 67 16.29 9.12 5.90
C PHE A 67 16.72 8.79 4.48
N ILE A 68 15.93 9.26 3.51
CA ILE A 68 16.24 9.17 2.09
C ILE A 68 16.87 10.49 1.67
N TRP A 69 18.04 10.42 1.02
CA TRP A 69 18.65 11.61 0.45
C TRP A 69 17.81 12.09 -0.74
N PRO A 70 17.39 13.36 -0.75
CA PRO A 70 16.66 13.89 -1.89
C PRO A 70 17.57 13.87 -3.12
N THR A 71 17.04 13.38 -4.23
CA THR A 71 17.70 13.40 -5.53
C THR A 71 16.95 14.36 -6.44
N VAL A 72 17.70 15.12 -7.24
CA VAL A 72 17.10 16.04 -8.22
C VAL A 72 16.77 15.24 -9.48
N THR A 73 15.47 15.07 -9.75
CA THR A 73 14.99 14.29 -10.91
C THR A 73 14.92 15.14 -12.18
N SER A 74 14.77 14.48 -13.34
CA SER A 74 14.50 15.16 -14.62
C SER A 74 13.22 15.99 -14.56
N HIS A 75 12.17 15.46 -13.90
CA HIS A 75 10.92 16.16 -13.63
C HIS A 75 11.16 17.51 -12.91
N GLN A 76 11.94 17.48 -11.82
CA GLN A 76 12.25 18.69 -11.04
C GLN A 76 13.10 19.70 -11.83
N GLN A 77 14.06 19.24 -12.63
CA GLN A 77 14.83 20.13 -13.52
C GLN A 77 13.94 20.77 -14.60
N GLY A 78 12.99 20.00 -15.14
CA GLY A 78 11.97 20.49 -16.07
C GLY A 78 11.10 21.57 -15.44
N LEU A 79 10.65 21.34 -14.20
CA LEU A 79 9.90 22.32 -13.42
C LEU A 79 10.71 23.62 -13.25
N GLU A 80 11.94 23.56 -12.74
CA GLU A 80 12.77 24.76 -12.56
C GLU A 80 12.96 25.55 -13.86
N THR A 81 13.18 24.84 -14.98
CA THR A 81 13.32 25.45 -16.31
C THR A 81 12.04 26.19 -16.71
N LEU A 82 10.87 25.57 -16.53
CA LEU A 82 9.57 26.18 -16.82
C LEU A 82 9.32 27.40 -15.94
N LEU A 83 9.56 27.27 -14.63
CA LEU A 83 9.31 28.35 -13.66
C LEU A 83 10.18 29.58 -13.93
N SER A 84 11.41 29.39 -14.43
CA SER A 84 12.32 30.48 -14.78
C SER A 84 11.82 31.36 -15.94
N ALA A 85 10.91 30.84 -16.76
CA ALA A 85 10.31 31.57 -17.87
C ALA A 85 9.16 32.51 -17.45
N ILE A 86 8.64 32.35 -16.22
CA ILE A 86 7.52 33.16 -15.71
C ILE A 86 8.08 34.46 -15.12
N PRO A 87 7.64 35.66 -15.59
CA PRO A 87 8.14 36.92 -15.08
C PRO A 87 7.90 37.08 -13.56
N PRO A 88 8.87 37.64 -12.79
CA PRO A 88 8.75 37.79 -11.33
C PRO A 88 7.66 38.78 -10.85
N ASP A 89 7.17 39.64 -11.73
CA ASP A 89 6.14 40.64 -11.46
C ASP A 89 4.72 40.17 -11.80
N THR A 90 4.60 39.05 -12.52
CA THR A 90 3.31 38.50 -12.91
C THR A 90 2.64 37.77 -11.73
N PRO A 91 1.38 38.09 -11.38
CA PRO A 91 0.65 37.35 -10.36
C PRO A 91 0.42 35.91 -10.82
N ALA A 92 0.78 34.95 -9.97
CA ALA A 92 0.71 33.54 -10.31
C ALA A 92 -0.08 32.73 -9.28
N PHE A 93 -0.64 31.62 -9.75
CA PHE A 93 -1.03 30.49 -8.92
C PHE A 93 0.02 29.39 -9.03
N ALA A 94 0.44 28.85 -7.89
CA ALA A 94 1.29 27.68 -7.81
C ALA A 94 1.00 26.88 -6.53
N GLN A 95 0.95 25.56 -6.65
CA GLN A 95 0.74 24.65 -5.52
C GLN A 95 1.79 24.84 -4.42
N SER A 96 1.52 24.32 -3.22
CA SER A 96 2.41 24.42 -2.05
C SER A 96 3.83 23.89 -2.29
N ASN A 97 4.01 22.87 -3.13
CA ASN A 97 5.32 22.35 -3.53
C ASN A 97 6.06 23.28 -4.51
N ILE A 98 5.35 24.08 -5.30
CA ILE A 98 5.89 24.99 -6.31
C ILE A 98 6.06 26.42 -5.76
N ALA A 99 5.16 26.86 -4.87
CA ALA A 99 5.07 28.24 -4.37
C ALA A 99 6.39 28.79 -3.80
N PRO A 100 7.22 28.03 -3.06
CA PRO A 100 8.53 28.51 -2.60
C PRO A 100 9.44 28.98 -3.73
N HIS A 101 9.39 28.33 -4.90
CA HIS A 101 10.18 28.67 -6.10
C HIS A 101 9.69 29.95 -6.80
N LEU A 102 8.48 30.41 -6.46
CA LEU A 102 7.85 31.60 -7.03
C LEU A 102 7.63 32.72 -6.00
N SER A 103 8.15 32.55 -4.78
CA SER A 103 7.91 33.41 -3.60
C SER A 103 8.41 34.85 -3.74
N GLN A 104 9.27 35.14 -4.72
CA GLN A 104 9.75 36.48 -5.05
C GLN A 104 8.68 37.42 -5.63
N ARG A 105 7.46 36.91 -5.89
CA ARG A 105 6.35 37.67 -6.50
C ARG A 105 5.62 38.56 -5.49
N LYS A 106 5.06 39.66 -6.00
CA LYS A 106 4.18 40.55 -5.22
C LYS A 106 2.85 39.88 -4.87
N ILE A 107 2.33 39.04 -5.77
CA ILE A 107 1.07 38.33 -5.61
C ILE A 107 1.30 36.86 -6.02
N LEU A 108 1.06 35.95 -5.09
CA LEU A 108 1.17 34.51 -5.30
C LEU A 108 0.01 33.83 -4.56
N TYR A 109 -0.75 33.01 -5.29
CA TYR A 109 -1.82 32.18 -4.73
C TYR A 109 -1.36 30.73 -4.71
N SER A 110 -1.72 29.99 -3.66
CA SER A 110 -1.35 28.58 -3.50
C SER A 110 -2.50 27.68 -3.03
N ASP A 111 -3.68 28.27 -2.82
CA ASP A 111 -4.87 27.56 -2.34
C ASP A 111 -5.83 27.31 -3.51
N PHE A 112 -6.16 26.03 -3.75
CA PHE A 112 -7.11 25.61 -4.79
C PHE A 112 -8.50 26.20 -4.62
N GLY A 113 -8.84 26.73 -3.43
CA GLY A 113 -10.02 27.58 -3.21
C GLY A 113 -10.14 28.73 -4.21
N TYR A 114 -9.02 29.19 -4.79
CA TYR A 114 -9.00 30.15 -5.90
C TYR A 114 -9.90 29.74 -7.07
N PHE A 115 -9.92 28.45 -7.43
CA PHE A 115 -10.69 27.95 -8.58
C PHE A 115 -12.10 27.50 -8.19
N THR A 116 -12.31 27.07 -6.96
CA THR A 116 -13.56 26.40 -6.53
C THR A 116 -14.53 27.32 -5.82
N ASP A 117 -14.09 28.43 -5.22
CA ASP A 117 -14.97 29.40 -4.57
C ASP A 117 -15.52 30.40 -5.61
N PRO A 118 -16.83 30.47 -5.87
CA PRO A 118 -17.42 31.41 -6.83
C PRO A 118 -17.10 32.89 -6.57
N GLN A 119 -16.72 33.24 -5.32
CA GLN A 119 -16.40 34.61 -4.92
C GLN A 119 -14.94 35.00 -5.21
N PHE A 120 -14.04 34.04 -5.45
CA PHE A 120 -12.59 34.24 -5.63
C PHE A 120 -12.17 34.63 -7.06
N PRO A 121 -12.58 33.91 -8.14
CA PRO A 121 -12.15 34.14 -9.52
C PRO A 121 -12.46 35.54 -10.05
N ALA A 122 -13.51 36.18 -9.52
CA ALA A 122 -14.00 37.47 -9.97
C ALA A 122 -13.17 38.68 -9.49
N LYS A 123 -12.24 38.51 -8.54
CA LYS A 123 -11.55 39.64 -7.87
C LYS A 123 -10.02 39.51 -7.73
N ALA A 124 -9.42 38.45 -8.27
CA ALA A 124 -7.99 38.17 -8.09
C ALA A 124 -7.27 38.02 -9.45
N PRO A 125 -6.22 38.81 -9.72
CA PRO A 125 -5.59 38.93 -11.04
C PRO A 125 -4.59 37.80 -11.29
N VAL A 126 -4.94 36.53 -11.10
CA VAL A 126 -4.01 35.44 -11.47
C VAL A 126 -3.87 35.42 -12.98
N GLU A 127 -2.67 35.72 -13.45
CA GLU A 127 -2.33 35.73 -14.88
C GLU A 127 -1.72 34.40 -15.29
N ASP A 128 -0.80 33.85 -14.49
CA ASP A 128 -0.17 32.55 -14.73
C ASP A 128 -0.65 31.49 -13.74
N VAL A 129 -0.97 30.29 -14.23
CA VAL A 129 -1.32 29.13 -13.42
C VAL A 129 -0.32 28.02 -13.71
N VAL A 130 0.39 27.57 -12.68
CA VAL A 130 1.30 26.43 -12.76
C VAL A 130 0.76 25.28 -11.92
N LEU A 131 0.64 24.12 -12.55
CA LEU A 131 0.20 22.87 -11.93
C LEU A 131 1.24 21.78 -12.19
N ASP A 132 1.54 21.00 -11.17
CA ASP A 132 2.24 19.72 -11.21
C ASP A 132 1.23 18.66 -10.76
N VAL A 133 0.74 17.87 -11.71
CA VAL A 133 -0.30 16.86 -11.48
C VAL A 133 0.22 15.60 -10.79
N THR A 134 1.52 15.54 -10.49
CA THR A 134 2.18 14.38 -9.88
C THR A 134 2.34 14.53 -8.36
N SER A 135 2.18 15.74 -7.83
CA SER A 135 2.56 16.12 -6.47
C SER A 135 1.46 16.02 -5.42
N PHE A 136 0.24 15.62 -5.81
CA PHE A 136 -0.91 15.58 -4.92
C PHE A 136 -1.89 14.47 -5.29
N GLU A 137 -2.79 14.19 -4.35
CA GLU A 137 -3.80 13.14 -4.43
C GLU A 137 -5.09 13.66 -5.10
N ASN A 138 -5.87 12.76 -5.70
CA ASN A 138 -7.17 13.08 -6.30
C ASN A 138 -8.31 13.09 -5.27
N ILE A 139 -8.13 13.84 -4.20
CA ILE A 139 -9.12 13.92 -3.14
C ILE A 139 -10.35 14.71 -3.61
N GLY A 140 -11.54 14.13 -3.47
CA GLY A 140 -12.82 14.78 -3.81
C GLY A 140 -13.00 15.09 -5.30
N GLY A 141 -12.24 14.41 -6.18
CA GLY A 141 -12.27 14.66 -7.63
C GLY A 141 -11.52 15.91 -8.08
N LEU A 142 -10.60 16.44 -7.28
CA LEU A 142 -9.86 17.66 -7.60
C LEU A 142 -9.12 17.60 -8.96
N HIS A 143 -8.49 16.47 -9.31
CA HIS A 143 -7.82 16.34 -10.62
C HIS A 143 -8.83 16.41 -11.76
N GLN A 144 -10.00 15.78 -11.59
CA GLN A 144 -11.07 15.83 -12.59
C GLN A 144 -11.57 17.27 -12.76
N PHE A 145 -11.79 17.99 -11.67
CA PHE A 145 -12.19 19.39 -11.71
C PHE A 145 -11.16 20.27 -12.42
N LEU A 146 -9.88 20.15 -12.06
CA LEU A 146 -8.81 20.92 -12.72
C LEU A 146 -8.73 20.61 -14.22
N ARG A 147 -8.82 19.33 -14.58
CA ARG A 147 -8.84 18.87 -15.97
C ARG A 147 -9.99 19.52 -16.76
N GLU A 148 -11.21 19.47 -16.23
CA GLU A 148 -12.43 19.88 -16.93
C GLU A 148 -12.72 21.38 -16.86
N ASN A 149 -12.37 22.06 -15.77
CA ASN A 149 -12.80 23.43 -15.49
C ASN A 149 -11.67 24.47 -15.53
N VAL A 150 -10.40 24.03 -15.48
CA VAL A 150 -9.24 24.92 -15.54
C VAL A 150 -8.45 24.69 -16.82
N VAL A 151 -8.02 23.46 -17.10
CA VAL A 151 -7.18 23.16 -18.27
C VAL A 151 -7.98 23.15 -19.57
N ALA A 152 -9.19 22.59 -19.56
CA ALA A 152 -10.08 22.58 -20.73
C ALA A 152 -10.89 23.88 -20.91
N ASN A 153 -10.63 24.91 -20.10
CA ASN A 153 -11.40 26.14 -20.09
C ASN A 153 -10.82 27.17 -21.07
N ASP A 154 -11.66 27.71 -21.95
CA ASP A 154 -11.28 28.70 -22.97
C ASP A 154 -10.75 30.03 -22.39
N ASN A 155 -10.94 30.29 -21.09
CA ASN A 155 -10.34 31.44 -20.41
C ASN A 155 -8.83 31.32 -20.18
N TYR A 156 -8.26 30.14 -20.41
CA TYR A 156 -6.85 29.85 -20.21
C TYR A 156 -6.20 29.36 -21.51
N GLN A 157 -5.08 29.98 -21.86
CA GLN A 157 -4.20 29.54 -22.93
C GLN A 157 -3.14 28.60 -22.36
N LEU A 158 -3.00 27.40 -22.94
CA LEU A 158 -1.88 26.52 -22.65
C LEU A 158 -0.58 27.12 -23.21
N ILE A 159 0.37 27.44 -22.33
CA ILE A 159 1.70 27.93 -22.71
C ILE A 159 2.64 26.75 -22.95
N THR A 160 2.67 25.82 -22.01
CA THR A 160 3.45 24.59 -22.12
C THR A 160 2.87 23.50 -21.21
N ALA A 161 3.07 22.25 -21.61
CA ALA A 161 2.84 21.10 -20.76
C ALA A 161 3.86 20.01 -21.07
N SER A 162 4.51 19.50 -20.03
CA SER A 162 5.54 18.48 -20.14
C SER A 162 5.64 17.75 -18.81
N ASP A 163 5.74 16.43 -18.86
CA ASP A 163 6.02 15.58 -17.72
C ASP A 163 5.10 15.84 -16.52
N GLY A 164 3.77 15.92 -16.75
CA GLY A 164 2.80 16.19 -15.69
C GLY A 164 2.73 17.65 -15.23
N ILE A 165 3.61 18.52 -15.71
CA ILE A 165 3.60 19.95 -15.39
C ILE A 165 2.80 20.69 -16.47
N ILE A 166 1.93 21.60 -16.05
CA ILE A 166 1.08 22.43 -16.91
C ILE A 166 1.30 23.89 -16.54
N HIS A 167 1.54 24.72 -17.55
CA HIS A 167 1.56 26.16 -17.44
C HIS A 167 0.49 26.78 -18.33
N LEU A 168 -0.45 27.45 -17.69
CA LEU A 168 -1.53 28.17 -18.35
C LEU A 168 -1.36 29.67 -18.14
N LYS A 169 -1.81 30.44 -19.12
CA LYS A 169 -1.94 31.90 -19.03
C LYS A 169 -3.40 32.30 -19.21
N ARG A 170 -3.94 33.10 -18.29
CA ARG A 170 -5.31 33.60 -18.37
C ARG A 170 -5.44 34.61 -19.53
N ILE A 171 -6.48 34.44 -20.34
CA ILE A 171 -6.75 35.26 -21.53
C ILE A 171 -7.54 36.52 -21.16
N ASP A 172 -8.56 36.38 -20.31
CA ASP A 172 -9.41 37.49 -19.85
C ASP A 172 -8.90 38.03 -18.50
N ILE A 173 -7.99 39.01 -18.54
CA ILE A 173 -7.45 39.69 -17.35
C ILE A 173 -8.37 40.88 -17.03
N PRO A 174 -9.11 40.88 -15.90
CA PRO A 174 -9.91 42.04 -15.49
C PRO A 174 -9.01 43.26 -15.29
N ASP A 175 -9.51 44.46 -15.59
CA ASP A 175 -8.79 45.72 -15.38
C ASP A 175 -8.31 45.81 -13.92
N GLN A 176 -7.00 45.98 -13.72
CA GLN A 176 -6.37 45.95 -12.39
C GLN A 176 -6.87 47.08 -11.46
N SER A 177 -7.56 48.08 -12.00
CA SER A 177 -8.11 49.21 -11.26
C SER A 177 -9.32 48.88 -10.37
N ASP A 178 -10.00 47.75 -10.60
CA ASP A 178 -11.17 47.30 -9.80
C ASP A 178 -10.81 46.28 -8.69
N LEU A 179 -9.52 45.97 -8.52
CA LEU A 179 -9.06 44.92 -7.62
C LEU A 179 -8.76 45.51 -6.23
N THR A 180 -9.70 45.39 -5.30
CA THR A 180 -9.38 45.55 -3.88
C THR A 180 -8.55 44.36 -3.42
N PRO A 181 -7.29 44.53 -2.97
CA PRO A 181 -6.60 43.45 -2.27
C PRO A 181 -7.46 43.06 -1.07
N PRO A 182 -7.67 41.76 -0.79
CA PRO A 182 -8.43 41.35 0.37
C PRO A 182 -7.82 41.99 1.62
N ASN A 183 -8.61 42.82 2.32
CA ASN A 183 -8.21 43.56 3.53
C ASN A 183 -7.95 42.67 4.76
N GLN A 184 -7.80 41.35 4.58
CA GLN A 184 -7.50 40.42 5.66
C GLN A 184 -6.43 39.43 5.21
N PRO A 185 -5.36 39.22 6.01
CA PRO A 185 -4.59 38.00 5.90
C PRO A 185 -5.53 36.85 6.29
N PHE A 186 -6.06 36.14 5.30
CA PHE A 186 -6.95 35.00 5.53
C PHE A 186 -6.13 33.78 5.95
N PHE A 187 -5.54 33.83 7.15
CA PHE A 187 -5.12 32.63 7.86
C PHE A 187 -6.34 32.03 8.54
N ASN A 188 -7.17 31.31 7.78
CA ASN A 188 -8.17 30.46 8.41
C ASN A 188 -7.51 29.11 8.72
N SER A 189 -7.01 28.96 9.94
CA SER A 189 -6.38 27.75 10.48
C SER A 189 -7.31 26.52 10.56
N ASN A 190 -8.54 26.66 10.07
CA ASN A 190 -9.61 25.65 10.14
C ASN A 190 -9.98 25.06 8.77
N TYR A 191 -9.22 25.32 7.71
CA TYR A 191 -9.32 24.51 6.50
C TYR A 191 -8.61 23.17 6.71
N GLN A 192 -9.18 22.33 7.58
CA GLN A 192 -9.56 21.02 7.07
C GLN A 192 -10.43 21.35 5.88
N LEU A 193 -9.94 21.13 4.66
CA LEU A 193 -10.80 21.27 3.49
C LEU A 193 -12.16 20.64 3.85
N PRO A 194 -13.30 21.32 3.69
CA PRO A 194 -14.56 20.62 3.70
C PRO A 194 -14.68 19.86 2.37
N ILE A 195 -13.70 18.98 2.06
CA ILE A 195 -13.77 17.98 0.99
C ILE A 195 -15.04 17.15 1.22
N THR A 196 -15.45 16.95 2.48
CA THR A 196 -16.64 16.18 2.85
C THR A 196 -17.95 16.74 2.29
N SER A 197 -17.98 17.96 1.75
CA SER A 197 -19.19 18.56 1.17
C SER A 197 -19.12 18.88 -0.32
N TYR A 198 -17.95 18.78 -0.95
CA TYR A 198 -17.85 18.89 -2.41
C TYR A 198 -17.65 17.50 -2.99
N GLN A 199 -18.73 16.74 -3.10
CA GLN A 199 -18.82 15.77 -4.19
C GLN A 199 -18.90 16.60 -5.47
N LEU A 200 -17.74 16.95 -6.03
CA LEU A 200 -17.68 17.45 -7.39
C LEU A 200 -18.32 16.36 -8.27
N PRO A 201 -19.32 16.69 -9.09
CA PRO A 201 -20.06 15.69 -9.83
C PRO A 201 -19.09 14.86 -10.66
N VAL A 202 -19.02 13.56 -10.37
CA VAL A 202 -18.28 12.59 -11.18
C VAL A 202 -19.08 12.40 -12.46
N THR A 203 -18.90 13.32 -13.41
CA THR A 203 -19.30 13.07 -14.78
C THR A 203 -18.38 12.00 -15.34
N SER A 204 -18.91 11.04 -16.10
CA SER A 204 -18.07 10.19 -16.96
C SER A 204 -17.07 11.09 -17.69
N LEU A 205 -15.77 10.77 -17.69
CA LEU A 205 -14.76 11.57 -18.38
C LEU A 205 -15.16 11.74 -19.86
N GLN A 206 -15.83 12.83 -20.19
CA GLN A 206 -16.35 13.10 -21.53
C GLN A 206 -15.27 13.81 -22.32
N SER A 207 -14.67 13.06 -23.25
CA SER A 207 -13.69 13.51 -24.25
C SER A 207 -12.26 13.81 -23.71
N PRO A 208 -11.22 13.64 -24.56
CA PRO A 208 -9.85 14.02 -24.21
C PRO A 208 -9.78 15.51 -23.87
N VAL A 209 -8.87 15.92 -22.97
CA VAL A 209 -8.40 17.32 -23.00
C VAL A 209 -7.64 17.47 -24.31
N SER A 210 -8.29 17.98 -25.34
CA SER A 210 -7.85 17.89 -26.74
C SER A 210 -6.55 18.64 -27.06
N ASN A 211 -5.90 19.28 -26.08
CA ASN A 211 -4.82 20.23 -26.31
C ASN A 211 -3.51 19.90 -25.56
N LEU A 212 -3.37 18.77 -24.87
CA LEU A 212 -2.11 18.43 -24.18
C LEU A 212 -1.14 17.68 -25.13
N PRO A 213 0.14 18.10 -25.23
CA PRO A 213 1.13 17.47 -26.10
C PRO A 213 1.57 16.10 -25.57
N PRO A 214 2.10 15.19 -26.41
CA PRO A 214 2.60 13.88 -25.97
C PRO A 214 3.64 13.96 -24.85
N THR A 215 4.46 15.03 -24.83
CA THR A 215 5.45 15.29 -23.77
C THR A 215 4.82 15.48 -22.40
N PHE A 216 3.54 15.85 -22.30
CA PHE A 216 2.86 15.97 -21.02
C PHE A 216 2.75 14.61 -20.33
N TYR A 217 2.48 13.52 -21.07
CA TYR A 217 2.20 12.21 -20.50
C TYR A 217 3.44 11.42 -20.05
N THR A 218 4.65 11.96 -20.22
CA THR A 218 5.89 11.24 -19.84
C THR A 218 6.00 10.96 -18.35
N PHE A 219 5.26 11.67 -17.49
CA PHE A 219 5.24 11.39 -16.04
C PHE A 219 4.65 10.03 -15.70
N THR A 220 3.90 9.43 -16.63
CA THR A 220 3.38 8.08 -16.50
C THR A 220 4.30 7.04 -17.11
N HIS A 221 5.47 7.41 -17.63
CA HIS A 221 6.45 6.45 -18.13
C HIS A 221 7.46 6.08 -17.04
N PRO A 222 7.82 4.79 -16.89
CA PRO A 222 8.85 4.38 -15.96
C PRO A 222 10.21 5.04 -16.27
N ASP A 223 10.75 5.77 -15.30
CA ASP A 223 12.10 6.35 -15.32
C ASP A 223 13.16 5.42 -14.70
N SER A 224 12.70 4.41 -13.98
CA SER A 224 13.47 3.36 -13.32
C SER A 224 12.70 2.04 -13.31
N PRO A 225 13.33 0.87 -13.21
CA PRO A 225 12.61 -0.37 -12.96
C PRO A 225 11.92 -0.34 -11.58
N PRO A 226 10.82 -1.11 -11.39
CA PRO A 226 10.21 -1.28 -10.08
C PRO A 226 11.17 -1.98 -9.10
N ASP A 227 10.94 -1.79 -7.79
CA ASP A 227 11.76 -2.45 -6.75
C ASP A 227 11.51 -3.97 -6.72
N TYR A 228 10.30 -4.38 -7.11
CA TYR A 228 9.86 -5.77 -7.11
C TYR A 228 9.37 -6.19 -8.49
N ASP A 229 10.17 -7.01 -9.18
CA ASP A 229 9.78 -7.66 -10.44
C ASP A 229 8.72 -8.73 -10.17
N PHE A 230 7.52 -8.52 -10.72
CA PHE A 230 6.38 -9.39 -10.48
C PHE A 230 5.43 -9.48 -11.68
N PRO A 231 5.85 -10.20 -12.75
CA PRO A 231 5.08 -10.28 -13.99
C PRO A 231 3.81 -11.11 -13.83
N VAL A 232 2.66 -10.42 -13.79
CA VAL A 232 1.32 -11.01 -13.65
C VAL A 232 0.43 -10.50 -14.77
N ASN A 233 -0.14 -11.40 -15.55
CA ASN A 233 -1.14 -11.03 -16.56
C ASN A 233 -2.53 -11.07 -15.94
N PHE A 234 -3.35 -10.07 -16.22
CA PHE A 234 -4.78 -10.06 -15.93
C PHE A 234 -5.51 -10.36 -17.23
N ASP A 235 -5.93 -11.62 -17.36
CA ASP A 235 -6.39 -12.22 -18.62
C ASP A 235 -5.41 -11.91 -19.77
N GLN A 236 -5.91 -11.44 -20.91
CA GLN A 236 -5.11 -10.96 -22.05
C GLN A 236 -5.16 -9.43 -22.18
N LEU A 237 -5.58 -8.73 -21.12
CA LEU A 237 -5.83 -7.28 -21.14
C LEU A 237 -4.60 -6.49 -20.72
N VAL A 238 -4.11 -6.75 -19.52
CA VAL A 238 -3.07 -5.95 -18.87
C VAL A 238 -2.03 -6.88 -18.26
N ARG A 239 -0.76 -6.51 -18.36
CA ARG A 239 0.32 -7.11 -17.57
C ARG A 239 0.79 -6.13 -16.51
N LEU A 240 0.81 -6.57 -15.26
CA LEU A 240 1.62 -5.97 -14.20
C LEU A 240 3.05 -6.45 -14.39
N HIS A 241 4.01 -5.54 -14.55
CA HIS A 241 5.44 -5.87 -14.62
C HIS A 241 6.06 -6.01 -13.24
N GLY A 242 5.65 -5.13 -12.33
CA GLY A 242 6.20 -5.04 -10.99
C GLY A 242 5.65 -3.82 -10.25
N TYR A 243 6.15 -3.60 -9.04
CA TYR A 243 5.69 -2.51 -8.18
C TYR A 243 6.78 -2.04 -7.21
N THR A 244 6.57 -0.84 -6.68
CA THR A 244 7.41 -0.21 -5.65
C THR A 244 6.53 0.20 -4.48
N LEU A 245 7.01 -0.04 -3.26
CA LEU A 245 6.35 0.38 -2.02
C LEU A 245 7.02 1.65 -1.48
N HIS A 246 6.23 2.69 -1.26
CA HIS A 246 6.71 3.96 -0.74
C HIS A 246 6.36 4.09 0.74
N PHE A 247 7.39 4.07 1.57
CA PHE A 247 7.27 4.26 3.02
C PHE A 247 7.55 5.72 3.37
N ASP A 248 6.51 6.54 3.41
CA ASP A 248 6.56 7.87 4.05
C ASP A 248 5.91 7.79 5.43
N ARG A 249 6.57 8.36 6.45
CA ARG A 249 6.05 8.37 7.82
C ARG A 249 4.80 9.26 7.97
N GLN A 250 4.64 10.28 7.13
CA GLN A 250 3.51 11.20 7.19
C GLN A 250 2.29 10.66 6.46
N GLU A 251 2.50 9.84 5.44
CA GLU A 251 1.47 9.34 4.54
C GLU A 251 1.11 7.88 4.87
N GLU A 252 0.05 7.37 4.25
CA GLU A 252 -0.18 5.94 4.17
C GLU A 252 0.82 5.31 3.19
N ILE A 253 1.05 4.00 3.29
CA ILE A 253 1.94 3.32 2.33
C ILE A 253 1.34 3.42 0.94
N GLN A 254 2.07 4.08 0.05
CA GLN A 254 1.66 4.21 -1.34
C GLN A 254 2.33 3.13 -2.19
N VAL A 255 1.66 2.76 -3.27
CA VAL A 255 2.14 1.71 -4.17
C VAL A 255 2.24 2.27 -5.57
N THR A 256 3.40 2.16 -6.20
CA THR A 256 3.54 2.42 -7.64
C THR A 256 3.55 1.10 -8.37
N VAL A 257 2.73 0.97 -9.41
CA VAL A 257 2.69 -0.21 -10.29
C VAL A 257 3.03 0.17 -11.71
N ASP A 258 3.67 -0.74 -12.44
CA ASP A 258 3.97 -0.58 -13.87
C ASP A 258 3.11 -1.55 -14.68
N LEU A 259 2.25 -1.00 -15.54
CA LEU A 259 1.19 -1.73 -16.24
C LEU A 259 1.38 -1.64 -17.76
N GLU A 260 1.40 -2.76 -18.45
CA GLU A 260 1.44 -2.84 -19.92
C GLU A 260 0.07 -3.20 -20.48
N ALA A 261 -0.41 -2.41 -21.44
CA ALA A 261 -1.61 -2.76 -22.20
C ALA A 261 -1.27 -3.85 -23.23
N LEU A 262 -1.83 -5.04 -23.09
CA LEU A 262 -1.59 -6.17 -24.00
C LEU A 262 -2.52 -6.14 -25.23
N GLN A 263 -3.62 -5.38 -25.14
CA GLN A 263 -4.57 -5.12 -26.20
C GLN A 263 -5.26 -3.76 -25.96
N PRO A 264 -6.02 -3.22 -26.93
CA PRO A 264 -6.78 -2.00 -26.71
C PRO A 264 -7.72 -2.14 -25.51
N LEU A 265 -7.62 -1.21 -24.56
CA LEU A 265 -8.36 -1.24 -23.30
C LEU A 265 -9.65 -0.42 -23.41
N ALA A 266 -10.68 -0.85 -22.70
CA ALA A 266 -11.93 -0.11 -22.57
C ALA A 266 -12.57 -0.41 -21.22
N SER A 267 -12.85 0.64 -20.43
CA SER A 267 -13.66 0.52 -19.21
C SER A 267 -13.10 -0.47 -18.19
N ILE A 268 -11.77 -0.47 -17.99
CA ILE A 268 -11.13 -1.19 -16.88
C ILE A 268 -10.55 -0.22 -15.86
N GLN A 269 -10.42 -0.66 -14.62
CA GLN A 269 -9.85 0.09 -13.52
C GLN A 269 -8.78 -0.74 -12.80
N PRO A 270 -7.52 -0.26 -12.76
CA PRO A 270 -6.53 -0.72 -11.80
C PRO A 270 -6.95 -0.32 -10.38
N VAL A 271 -7.01 -1.28 -9.46
CA VAL A 271 -7.50 -1.05 -8.09
C VAL A 271 -6.51 -1.63 -7.08
N LEU A 272 -6.19 -0.83 -6.07
CA LEU A 272 -5.49 -1.28 -4.87
C LEU A 272 -6.53 -1.63 -3.81
N TYR A 273 -6.35 -2.76 -3.15
CA TYR A 273 -7.19 -3.28 -2.07
C TYR A 273 -6.41 -3.33 -0.77
N LEU A 274 -7.05 -2.86 0.30
CA LEU A 274 -6.63 -3.12 1.67
C LEU A 274 -7.29 -4.42 2.13
N LEU A 275 -6.49 -5.36 2.62
CA LEU A 275 -6.97 -6.59 3.22
C LEU A 275 -6.61 -6.62 4.71
N ASP A 276 -7.38 -7.39 5.48
CA ASP A 276 -7.00 -7.74 6.85
C ASP A 276 -5.77 -8.67 6.87
N ALA A 277 -5.30 -9.00 8.08
CA ALA A 277 -4.16 -9.92 8.25
C ALA A 277 -4.40 -11.34 7.70
N ASN A 278 -5.67 -11.73 7.50
CA ASN A 278 -6.09 -13.03 6.98
C ASN A 278 -6.32 -13.02 5.46
N GLY A 279 -6.12 -11.89 4.78
CA GLY A 279 -6.32 -11.76 3.34
C GLY A 279 -7.76 -11.45 2.90
N GLN A 280 -8.63 -11.03 3.82
CA GLN A 280 -10.01 -10.63 3.50
C GLN A 280 -10.07 -9.13 3.13
N PRO A 281 -10.74 -8.75 2.02
CA PRO A 281 -10.88 -7.35 1.63
C PRO A 281 -11.61 -6.49 2.67
N LEU A 282 -11.00 -5.37 3.04
CA LEU A 282 -11.54 -4.34 3.94
C LEU A 282 -11.77 -2.99 3.25
N GLY A 283 -10.98 -2.67 2.23
CA GLY A 283 -11.07 -1.42 1.48
C GLY A 283 -10.59 -1.57 0.04
N ALA A 284 -11.01 -0.65 -0.83
CA ALA A 284 -10.60 -0.58 -2.24
C ALA A 284 -10.48 0.89 -2.67
N THR A 285 -9.53 1.22 -3.54
CA THR A 285 -9.42 2.56 -4.13
C THR A 285 -10.54 2.77 -5.16
N SER A 286 -11.62 3.42 -4.74
CA SER A 286 -12.76 3.75 -5.61
C SER A 286 -12.49 4.97 -6.49
N ASP A 287 -11.75 5.96 -5.96
CA ASP A 287 -11.37 7.15 -6.72
C ASP A 287 -10.22 6.83 -7.68
N LEU A 288 -10.28 7.44 -8.87
CA LEU A 288 -9.21 7.32 -9.85
C LEU A 288 -7.94 7.97 -9.32
N GLN A 289 -6.83 7.27 -9.50
CA GLN A 289 -5.52 7.80 -9.18
C GLN A 289 -5.16 8.94 -10.16
N PRO A 290 -4.36 9.93 -9.74
CA PRO A 290 -3.97 11.07 -10.58
C PRO A 290 -3.60 10.71 -12.02
N ALA A 291 -2.72 9.72 -12.20
CA ALA A 291 -2.30 9.27 -13.53
C ALA A 291 -3.48 8.82 -14.41
N LEU A 292 -4.46 8.10 -13.84
CA LEU A 292 -5.63 7.60 -14.56
C LEU A 292 -6.66 8.70 -14.88
N VAL A 293 -6.67 9.80 -14.11
CA VAL A 293 -7.49 10.98 -14.42
C VAL A 293 -6.92 11.72 -15.63
N TRP A 294 -5.59 11.85 -15.73
CA TRP A 294 -4.95 12.62 -16.80
C TRP A 294 -4.66 11.78 -18.05
N TYR A 295 -4.35 10.50 -17.89
CA TYR A 295 -4.06 9.54 -18.96
C TYR A 295 -4.91 8.26 -18.81
N PRO A 296 -6.20 8.33 -19.19
CA PRO A 296 -7.12 7.19 -19.10
C PRO A 296 -6.64 5.96 -19.86
N VAL A 297 -7.02 4.78 -19.40
CA VAL A 297 -6.59 3.48 -19.95
C VAL A 297 -6.93 3.31 -21.44
N GLU A 298 -8.01 3.94 -21.91
CA GLU A 298 -8.42 3.92 -23.31
C GLU A 298 -7.40 4.58 -24.26
N GLN A 299 -6.51 5.41 -23.72
CA GLN A 299 -5.48 6.12 -24.49
C GLN A 299 -4.15 5.37 -24.53
N TRP A 300 -3.99 4.31 -23.73
CA TRP A 300 -2.73 3.59 -23.62
C TRP A 300 -2.46 2.82 -24.92
N PRO A 301 -1.32 3.08 -25.59
CA PRO A 301 -0.93 2.29 -26.74
C PRO A 301 -0.65 0.85 -26.30
N VAL A 302 -0.99 -0.11 -27.18
CA VAL A 302 -0.67 -1.52 -26.96
C VAL A 302 0.84 -1.70 -26.89
N GLY A 303 1.32 -2.37 -25.85
CA GLY A 303 2.73 -2.61 -25.56
C GLY A 303 3.42 -1.46 -24.81
N ASP A 304 2.74 -0.33 -24.58
CA ASP A 304 3.29 0.76 -23.76
C ASP A 304 3.14 0.41 -22.27
N VAL A 305 4.14 0.81 -21.47
CA VAL A 305 4.16 0.60 -20.02
C VAL A 305 3.81 1.90 -19.33
N VAL A 306 2.70 1.90 -18.60
CA VAL A 306 2.19 3.04 -17.86
C VAL A 306 2.33 2.80 -16.36
N ARG A 307 3.03 3.73 -15.72
CA ARG A 307 3.27 3.81 -14.30
C ARG A 307 2.12 4.52 -13.60
N VAL A 308 1.54 3.86 -12.60
CA VAL A 308 0.44 4.39 -11.80
C VAL A 308 0.82 4.36 -10.32
N ARG A 309 0.88 5.54 -9.69
CA ARG A 309 1.05 5.68 -8.24
C ARG A 309 -0.32 5.72 -7.57
N PHE A 310 -0.56 4.78 -6.68
CA PHE A 310 -1.69 4.75 -5.78
C PHE A 310 -1.40 5.62 -4.55
N ASN A 311 -1.78 6.89 -4.64
CA ASN A 311 -1.65 7.88 -3.56
C ASN A 311 -3.01 8.39 -3.06
N THR A 312 -4.11 8.10 -3.75
CA THR A 312 -5.46 8.49 -3.33
C THR A 312 -6.11 7.33 -2.60
N LEU A 313 -5.80 7.20 -1.31
CA LEU A 313 -6.16 6.05 -0.48
C LEU A 313 -7.35 6.40 0.45
N PRO A 314 -8.47 5.65 0.42
CA PRO A 314 -9.66 5.97 1.22
C PRO A 314 -9.62 5.41 2.65
N TRP A 315 -8.47 4.94 3.13
CA TRP A 315 -8.31 4.27 4.41
C TRP A 315 -7.14 4.84 5.22
N HIS A 316 -7.11 4.49 6.51
CA HIS A 316 -6.01 4.80 7.41
C HIS A 316 -5.59 3.52 8.15
N THR A 317 -4.32 3.17 8.11
CA THR A 317 -3.83 1.87 8.60
C THR A 317 -3.04 1.95 9.90
N ARG A 318 -2.77 3.15 10.45
CA ARG A 318 -1.89 3.29 11.64
C ARG A 318 -2.40 2.55 12.89
N SER A 319 -3.71 2.31 13.01
CA SER A 319 -4.30 1.56 14.12
C SER A 319 -4.35 0.05 13.89
N MET A 320 -4.06 -0.41 12.68
CA MET A 320 -4.10 -1.83 12.34
C MET A 320 -2.76 -2.47 12.73
N PRO A 321 -2.72 -3.48 13.61
CA PRO A 321 -1.46 -4.10 14.00
C PRO A 321 -0.75 -4.79 12.83
N ALA A 322 -1.52 -5.33 11.89
CA ALA A 322 -1.06 -5.86 10.62
C ALA A 322 -2.18 -5.77 9.58
N TYR A 323 -1.79 -5.69 8.31
CA TYR A 323 -2.69 -5.67 7.16
C TYR A 323 -1.95 -6.13 5.91
N ARG A 324 -2.67 -6.35 4.82
CA ARG A 324 -2.08 -6.70 3.53
C ARG A 324 -2.57 -5.74 2.45
N LEU A 325 -1.77 -5.57 1.42
CA LEU A 325 -2.12 -4.82 0.21
C LEU A 325 -2.21 -5.80 -0.95
N ALA A 326 -3.26 -5.70 -1.73
CA ALA A 326 -3.45 -6.51 -2.93
C ALA A 326 -3.88 -5.65 -4.12
N PHE A 327 -3.64 -6.15 -5.31
CA PHE A 327 -3.93 -5.46 -6.56
C PHE A 327 -4.86 -6.29 -7.44
N GLY A 328 -5.70 -5.61 -8.20
CA GLY A 328 -6.56 -6.24 -9.19
C GLY A 328 -6.94 -5.29 -10.31
N ILE A 329 -7.44 -5.87 -11.41
CA ILE A 329 -8.04 -5.16 -12.53
C ILE A 329 -9.53 -5.48 -12.53
N VAL A 330 -10.38 -4.44 -12.60
CA VAL A 330 -11.84 -4.57 -12.58
C VAL A 330 -12.42 -3.98 -13.85
N SER A 331 -13.41 -4.64 -14.46
CA SER A 331 -14.24 -4.05 -15.51
C SER A 331 -15.34 -3.17 -14.91
N GLY A 332 -15.54 -1.97 -15.45
CA GLY A 332 -16.55 -1.02 -14.97
C GLY A 332 -16.10 -0.20 -13.76
N THR A 333 -17.06 0.45 -13.10
CA THR A 333 -16.82 1.41 -12.02
C THR A 333 -17.06 0.85 -10.62
N ASP A 334 -17.76 -0.28 -10.50
CA ASP A 334 -17.99 -0.92 -9.21
C ASP A 334 -16.80 -1.82 -8.86
N VAL A 335 -15.86 -1.26 -8.09
CA VAL A 335 -14.66 -1.97 -7.64
C VAL A 335 -14.97 -3.16 -6.71
N TRP A 336 -16.19 -3.25 -6.17
CA TRP A 336 -16.60 -4.35 -5.29
C TRP A 336 -17.29 -5.50 -6.02
N ASP A 337 -17.62 -5.33 -7.30
CA ASP A 337 -18.17 -6.40 -8.12
C ASP A 337 -17.10 -7.46 -8.41
N THR A 338 -17.14 -8.55 -7.66
CA THR A 338 -16.21 -9.68 -7.80
C THR A 338 -16.35 -10.38 -9.15
N GLY A 339 -17.53 -10.33 -9.78
CA GLY A 339 -17.78 -10.93 -11.09
C GLY A 339 -17.09 -10.18 -12.23
N SER A 340 -16.76 -8.91 -12.00
CA SER A 340 -16.06 -8.04 -12.96
C SER A 340 -14.53 -8.00 -12.76
N ARG A 341 -13.99 -8.76 -11.79
CA ARG A 341 -12.54 -8.84 -11.55
C ARG A 341 -11.86 -9.80 -12.50
N HIS A 342 -10.81 -9.33 -13.17
CA HIS A 342 -9.96 -10.15 -14.02
C HIS A 342 -9.02 -11.00 -13.18
N ARG A 343 -8.84 -12.27 -13.55
CA ARG A 343 -8.03 -13.20 -12.75
C ARG A 343 -6.54 -13.01 -13.04
N PRO A 344 -5.69 -12.89 -12.00
CA PRO A 344 -4.24 -12.83 -12.18
C PRO A 344 -3.68 -14.20 -12.57
N VAL A 345 -2.77 -14.21 -13.54
CA VAL A 345 -1.98 -15.35 -13.98
C VAL A 345 -0.51 -14.99 -13.93
N VAL A 346 0.22 -15.66 -13.04
CA VAL A 346 1.67 -15.48 -12.91
C VAL A 346 2.35 -16.09 -14.13
N SER A 347 3.02 -15.25 -14.92
CA SER A 347 3.50 -15.64 -16.25
C SER A 347 4.90 -16.25 -16.25
N GLN A 348 5.69 -15.96 -15.21
CA GLN A 348 7.09 -16.36 -15.11
C GLN A 348 7.43 -16.71 -13.66
N PRO A 349 8.44 -17.58 -13.43
CA PRO A 349 9.03 -17.77 -12.11
C PRO A 349 9.49 -16.43 -11.52
N THR A 350 9.14 -16.19 -10.27
CA THR A 350 9.53 -14.99 -9.50
C THR A 350 10.01 -15.43 -8.11
N GLU A 351 10.85 -14.61 -7.47
CA GLU A 351 11.25 -14.79 -6.08
C GLU A 351 10.12 -14.49 -5.09
N ILE A 352 9.09 -13.75 -5.52
CA ILE A 352 7.89 -13.47 -4.74
C ILE A 352 6.98 -14.69 -4.76
N ALA A 353 6.37 -15.01 -3.61
CA ALA A 353 5.33 -16.02 -3.47
C ALA A 353 3.97 -15.41 -3.83
N PRO A 354 3.37 -15.75 -5.00
CA PRO A 354 2.16 -15.11 -5.49
C PRO A 354 0.92 -15.62 -4.75
N ARG A 355 0.52 -14.92 -3.69
CA ARG A 355 -0.74 -15.21 -3.01
C ARG A 355 -1.91 -14.60 -3.74
N LEU A 356 -2.99 -15.37 -3.84
CA LEU A 356 -4.22 -15.02 -4.55
C LEU A 356 -5.42 -14.87 -3.59
N PRO A 357 -5.55 -13.73 -2.87
CA PRO A 357 -6.72 -13.46 -2.03
C PRO A 357 -8.01 -13.25 -2.85
N ALA A 358 -9.13 -13.13 -2.11
CA ALA A 358 -10.47 -12.91 -2.67
C ALA A 358 -10.83 -13.88 -3.79
N ASP A 359 -10.87 -15.18 -3.46
CA ASP A 359 -11.21 -16.28 -4.37
C ASP A 359 -10.34 -16.34 -5.63
N GLY A 360 -9.09 -15.90 -5.49
CA GLY A 360 -8.09 -15.85 -6.54
C GLY A 360 -8.33 -14.81 -7.62
N THR A 361 -9.00 -13.71 -7.28
CA THR A 361 -9.22 -12.57 -8.21
C THR A 361 -8.28 -11.40 -7.97
N LEU A 362 -7.53 -11.42 -6.87
CA LEU A 362 -6.54 -10.41 -6.52
C LEU A 362 -5.16 -11.04 -6.41
N ILE A 363 -4.10 -10.24 -6.56
CA ILE A 363 -2.73 -10.63 -6.27
C ILE A 363 -2.23 -9.84 -5.04
N GLU A 364 -1.73 -10.53 -4.02
CA GLU A 364 -1.11 -9.88 -2.86
C GLU A 364 0.21 -9.22 -3.29
N LEU A 365 0.38 -7.94 -2.93
CA LEU A 365 1.61 -7.18 -3.15
C LEU A 365 2.46 -7.10 -1.88
N ALA A 366 1.84 -6.96 -0.71
CA ALA A 366 2.60 -6.80 0.52
C ALA A 366 1.85 -7.26 1.76
N CYS A 367 2.61 -7.76 2.73
CA CYS A 367 2.16 -7.93 4.11
C CYS A 367 2.89 -6.88 4.97
N ILE A 368 2.12 -6.10 5.73
CA ILE A 368 2.61 -4.98 6.52
C ILE A 368 2.25 -5.20 7.99
N GLU A 369 3.22 -4.98 8.87
CA GLU A 369 3.04 -4.98 10.32
C GLU A 369 3.37 -3.60 10.91
N GLN A 370 2.66 -3.20 11.96
CA GLN A 370 2.94 -1.98 12.69
C GLN A 370 3.91 -2.24 13.84
N ILE A 371 5.20 -2.16 13.56
CA ILE A 371 6.25 -2.32 14.57
C ILE A 371 6.48 -0.98 15.26
N TRP A 372 6.01 -0.89 16.51
CA TRP A 372 6.08 0.32 17.33
C TRP A 372 5.29 1.49 16.66
N SER A 373 4.28 1.17 15.86
CA SER A 373 3.53 2.07 14.95
C SER A 373 4.43 2.77 13.92
N MET A 374 5.35 2.01 13.34
CA MET A 374 5.89 2.24 12.01
C MET A 374 5.52 1.04 11.14
N PRO A 375 5.07 1.28 9.89
CA PRO A 375 4.88 0.19 8.97
C PRO A 375 6.22 -0.44 8.60
N GLU A 376 6.32 -1.75 8.75
CA GLU A 376 7.41 -2.59 8.26
C GLU A 376 6.80 -3.75 7.47
N GLY A 377 7.49 -4.24 6.45
CA GLY A 377 7.02 -5.35 5.63
C GLY A 377 7.35 -5.19 4.15
N GLY A 378 6.72 -6.01 3.32
CA GLY A 378 7.00 -6.09 1.89
C GLY A 378 6.34 -7.31 1.24
N PRO A 379 6.74 -7.71 0.02
CA PRO A 379 6.32 -8.96 -0.58
C PRO A 379 6.63 -10.15 0.32
N MET A 380 5.80 -11.18 0.21
CA MET A 380 6.18 -12.48 0.72
C MET A 380 7.17 -13.13 -0.23
N MET A 381 8.37 -13.43 0.24
CA MET A 381 9.38 -14.12 -0.56
C MET A 381 9.19 -15.64 -0.48
N ARG A 382 9.46 -16.33 -1.59
CA ARG A 382 9.52 -17.80 -1.61
C ARG A 382 10.60 -18.28 -0.66
N GLN A 383 10.32 -19.38 0.03
CA GLN A 383 11.25 -20.00 0.95
C GLN A 383 11.72 -21.33 0.37
N PHE A 384 13.01 -21.62 0.48
CA PHE A 384 13.57 -22.92 0.04
C PHE A 384 14.28 -23.66 1.19
N GLN A 385 14.40 -22.99 2.34
CA GLN A 385 14.98 -23.58 3.54
C GLN A 385 13.85 -23.93 4.50
N PRO A 386 13.71 -25.21 4.89
CA PRO A 386 12.71 -25.63 5.84
C PRO A 386 12.88 -24.92 7.19
N PRO A 387 11.84 -24.28 7.74
CA PRO A 387 11.89 -23.82 9.11
C PRO A 387 11.91 -25.03 10.07
N PRO A 388 12.30 -24.82 11.34
CA PRO A 388 12.21 -25.86 12.35
C PRO A 388 10.78 -26.37 12.51
N VAL A 389 10.64 -27.70 12.58
CA VAL A 389 9.40 -28.40 12.90
C VAL A 389 9.52 -29.08 14.26
N THR A 390 8.41 -29.18 15.00
CA THR A 390 8.37 -29.89 16.29
C THR A 390 8.49 -31.39 16.08
N GLN A 391 7.82 -31.91 15.05
CA GLN A 391 7.86 -33.32 14.68
C GLN A 391 8.01 -33.46 13.17
N ARG A 392 8.98 -34.29 12.77
CA ARG A 392 9.24 -34.66 11.37
C ARG A 392 8.28 -35.76 10.93
N VAL A 393 7.83 -35.70 9.68
CA VAL A 393 6.91 -36.67 9.07
C VAL A 393 7.50 -37.27 7.79
N ASP A 394 7.98 -36.43 6.86
CA ASP A 394 8.59 -36.84 5.59
C ASP A 394 7.69 -37.65 4.63
N ALA A 395 6.38 -37.41 4.68
CA ALA A 395 5.40 -38.09 3.83
C ALA A 395 5.31 -37.46 2.43
N ASN A 396 5.47 -38.27 1.39
CA ASN A 396 5.39 -37.84 -0.01
C ASN A 396 4.01 -38.17 -0.58
N PHE A 397 3.36 -37.16 -1.18
CA PHE A 397 2.07 -37.22 -1.84
C PHE A 397 2.24 -37.17 -3.37
N GLY A 398 2.00 -38.31 -4.02
CA GLY A 398 1.98 -38.43 -5.49
C GLY A 398 3.27 -37.99 -6.21
N ASP A 399 4.42 -38.02 -5.54
CA ASP A 399 5.71 -37.52 -6.04
C ASP A 399 5.73 -36.03 -6.44
N GLN A 400 4.75 -35.26 -5.95
CA GLN A 400 4.62 -33.83 -6.23
C GLN A 400 4.94 -32.96 -5.01
N ILE A 401 4.44 -33.34 -3.84
CA ILE A 401 4.55 -32.54 -2.60
C ILE A 401 4.93 -33.45 -1.44
N GLN A 402 5.84 -33.00 -0.59
CA GLN A 402 6.21 -33.66 0.65
C GLN A 402 5.75 -32.86 1.87
N LEU A 403 5.11 -33.52 2.85
CA LEU A 403 4.93 -32.97 4.18
C LEU A 403 6.19 -33.23 5.01
N LEU A 404 7.00 -32.20 5.22
CA LEU A 404 8.25 -32.30 5.99
C LEU A 404 7.98 -32.55 7.47
N GLY A 405 6.93 -31.95 8.01
CA GLY A 405 6.55 -32.06 9.40
C GLY A 405 5.54 -31.02 9.81
N PHE A 406 5.36 -30.88 11.11
CA PHE A 406 4.44 -29.91 11.69
C PHE A 406 4.98 -29.32 12.99
N ARG A 407 4.37 -28.22 13.42
CA ARG A 407 4.60 -27.56 14.70
C ARG A 407 3.31 -26.93 15.21
N ASP A 408 3.36 -26.39 16.43
CA ASP A 408 2.26 -25.66 17.08
C ASP A 408 0.96 -26.45 17.28
N LEU A 409 1.01 -27.79 17.18
CA LEU A 409 -0.10 -28.66 17.53
C LEU A 409 -0.26 -28.71 19.07
N MET A 410 -1.34 -28.14 19.57
CA MET A 410 -1.65 -28.13 21.01
C MET A 410 -2.48 -29.36 21.42
N PRO A 411 -2.35 -29.82 22.68
CA PRO A 411 -3.27 -30.81 23.23
C PRO A 411 -4.72 -30.31 23.22
N LEU A 412 -5.66 -31.20 22.92
CA LEU A 412 -7.08 -30.87 22.87
C LEU A 412 -7.71 -30.94 24.26
N LYS A 413 -8.01 -29.78 24.85
CA LYS A 413 -8.76 -29.69 26.11
C LYS A 413 -10.26 -29.67 25.84
N ALA A 414 -11.04 -30.08 26.85
CA ALA A 414 -12.50 -30.11 26.78
C ALA A 414 -13.14 -28.73 26.48
N GLN A 415 -12.47 -27.65 26.86
CA GLN A 415 -12.93 -26.27 26.67
C GLN A 415 -12.47 -25.63 25.35
N ASP A 416 -11.64 -26.33 24.58
CA ASP A 416 -11.14 -25.80 23.32
C ASP A 416 -12.23 -25.82 22.25
N SER A 417 -12.24 -24.78 21.43
CA SER A 417 -13.23 -24.57 20.35
C SER A 417 -12.62 -24.70 18.96
N ASP A 418 -11.29 -24.81 18.87
CA ASP A 418 -10.57 -24.90 17.61
C ASP A 418 -9.40 -25.89 17.73
N VAL A 419 -9.05 -26.54 16.62
CA VAL A 419 -7.72 -27.14 16.43
C VAL A 419 -6.80 -26.10 15.78
N VAL A 420 -5.55 -26.06 16.22
CA VAL A 420 -4.49 -25.26 15.60
C VAL A 420 -3.29 -26.17 15.31
N ILE A 421 -2.78 -26.12 14.08
CA ILE A 421 -1.57 -26.82 13.66
C ILE A 421 -0.90 -26.03 12.53
N THR A 422 0.43 -25.98 12.52
CA THR A 422 1.20 -25.41 11.41
C THR A 422 1.88 -26.56 10.67
N LEU A 423 1.52 -26.75 9.41
CA LEU A 423 2.13 -27.75 8.53
C LEU A 423 3.28 -27.12 7.73
N VAL A 424 4.31 -27.90 7.44
CA VAL A 424 5.46 -27.46 6.63
C VAL A 424 5.59 -28.40 5.44
N TRP A 425 5.30 -27.87 4.26
CA TRP A 425 5.31 -28.59 3.00
C TRP A 425 6.55 -28.24 2.19
N GLN A 426 6.96 -29.14 1.30
CA GLN A 426 7.95 -28.88 0.27
C GLN A 426 7.47 -29.40 -1.09
N ALA A 427 7.54 -28.57 -2.12
CA ALA A 427 7.31 -28.99 -3.49
C ALA A 427 8.48 -29.85 -3.98
N LEU A 428 8.20 -31.04 -4.49
CA LEU A 428 9.19 -31.91 -5.12
C LEU A 428 9.30 -31.67 -6.64
N SER A 429 8.20 -31.21 -7.25
CA SER A 429 8.10 -30.81 -8.64
C SER A 429 7.19 -29.57 -8.76
N SER A 430 6.77 -29.19 -9.97
CA SER A 430 5.70 -28.20 -10.17
C SER A 430 4.36 -28.89 -9.95
N PRO A 431 3.69 -28.69 -8.80
CA PRO A 431 2.52 -29.48 -8.46
C PRO A 431 1.31 -29.08 -9.30
N GLU A 432 0.35 -29.99 -9.40
CA GLU A 432 -0.99 -29.69 -9.91
C GLU A 432 -1.75 -28.76 -8.94
N ASN A 433 -2.93 -28.31 -9.34
CA ASN A 433 -3.84 -27.61 -8.45
C ASN A 433 -4.47 -28.60 -7.46
N LEU A 434 -4.07 -28.52 -6.19
CA LEU A 434 -4.45 -29.46 -5.14
C LEU A 434 -5.03 -28.72 -3.95
N ILE A 435 -5.99 -29.35 -3.29
CA ILE A 435 -6.58 -28.88 -2.05
C ILE A 435 -6.06 -29.76 -0.91
N ARG A 436 -5.59 -29.13 0.16
CA ARG A 436 -5.26 -29.80 1.41
C ARG A 436 -6.54 -29.98 2.21
N PHE A 437 -6.73 -31.17 2.76
CA PHE A 437 -7.69 -31.41 3.84
C PHE A 437 -6.96 -31.72 5.15
N VAL A 438 -7.54 -31.27 6.25
CA VAL A 438 -7.17 -31.67 7.61
C VAL A 438 -8.45 -32.04 8.35
N GLN A 439 -8.54 -33.26 8.86
CA GLN A 439 -9.72 -33.78 9.55
C GLN A 439 -9.36 -34.24 10.96
N LEU A 440 -10.12 -33.81 11.96
CA LEU A 440 -10.04 -34.32 13.32
C LEU A 440 -10.95 -35.54 13.47
N ILE A 441 -10.35 -36.70 13.76
CA ILE A 441 -11.04 -37.97 13.94
C ILE A 441 -11.10 -38.31 15.43
N GLY A 442 -12.29 -38.61 15.92
CA GLY A 442 -12.53 -39.00 17.30
C GLY A 442 -12.32 -40.50 17.57
N PRO A 443 -12.41 -40.91 18.85
CA PRO A 443 -12.21 -42.31 19.27
C PRO A 443 -13.30 -43.26 18.73
N ASP A 444 -14.44 -42.72 18.30
CA ASP A 444 -15.54 -43.42 17.64
C ASP A 444 -15.37 -43.53 16.11
N GLY A 445 -14.28 -42.97 15.56
CA GLY A 445 -13.98 -42.93 14.12
C GLY A 445 -14.72 -41.82 13.36
N MET A 446 -15.46 -40.94 14.05
CA MET A 446 -16.20 -39.84 13.41
C MET A 446 -15.35 -38.59 13.21
N VAL A 447 -15.70 -37.78 12.21
CA VAL A 447 -15.07 -36.47 11.98
C VAL A 447 -15.70 -35.43 12.91
N TYR A 448 -14.88 -34.82 13.77
CA TYR A 448 -15.30 -33.77 14.70
C TYR A 448 -14.94 -32.36 14.21
N GLY A 449 -14.15 -32.22 13.16
CA GLY A 449 -13.85 -30.92 12.56
C GLY A 449 -12.98 -31.12 11.35
N GLN A 450 -13.05 -30.21 10.40
CA GLN A 450 -12.20 -30.27 9.22
C GLN A 450 -11.98 -28.91 8.58
N GLN A 451 -10.92 -28.83 7.79
CA GLN A 451 -10.66 -27.70 6.90
C GLN A 451 -10.12 -28.20 5.56
N ASP A 452 -10.75 -27.72 4.48
CA ASP A 452 -10.36 -27.97 3.11
C ASP A 452 -10.04 -26.63 2.44
N SER A 453 -8.79 -26.41 2.06
CA SER A 453 -8.39 -25.22 1.31
C SER A 453 -7.03 -25.41 0.63
N ALA A 454 -6.68 -24.49 -0.26
CA ALA A 454 -5.29 -24.36 -0.67
C ALA A 454 -4.39 -24.04 0.56
N PRO A 455 -3.10 -24.37 0.51
CA PRO A 455 -2.12 -23.94 1.50
C PRO A 455 -2.11 -22.44 1.78
N ASP A 456 -1.64 -22.10 2.98
CA ASP A 456 -1.56 -20.73 3.49
C ASP A 456 -2.94 -20.07 3.59
N ASN A 457 -3.84 -20.74 4.32
CA ASN A 457 -5.22 -20.31 4.56
C ASN A 457 -6.02 -20.01 3.26
N GLY A 458 -5.80 -20.82 2.22
CA GLY A 458 -6.47 -20.65 0.92
C GLY A 458 -5.82 -19.62 0.00
N LEU A 459 -4.77 -18.92 0.45
CA LEU A 459 -4.14 -17.84 -0.31
C LEU A 459 -3.08 -18.33 -1.28
N TYR A 460 -2.49 -19.51 -1.10
CA TYR A 460 -1.36 -19.96 -1.91
C TYR A 460 -1.59 -21.32 -2.59
N PRO A 461 -2.30 -21.34 -3.73
CA PRO A 461 -2.53 -22.56 -4.52
C PRO A 461 -1.24 -23.31 -4.87
N THR A 462 -1.27 -24.63 -4.79
CA THR A 462 -0.11 -25.50 -5.04
C THR A 462 0.42 -25.40 -6.46
N LEU A 463 -0.42 -25.06 -7.45
CA LEU A 463 0.02 -24.87 -8.84
C LEU A 463 1.06 -23.75 -8.99
N LEU A 464 1.10 -22.81 -8.05
CA LEU A 464 2.03 -21.68 -8.06
C LEU A 464 3.37 -21.99 -7.41
N TRP A 465 3.51 -23.17 -6.78
CA TRP A 465 4.72 -23.57 -6.09
C TRP A 465 5.82 -23.92 -7.08
N GLN A 466 7.06 -23.60 -6.73
CA GLN A 466 8.24 -23.97 -7.50
C GLN A 466 8.91 -25.22 -6.92
N PRO A 467 9.57 -26.06 -7.74
CA PRO A 467 10.34 -27.19 -7.24
C PRO A 467 11.33 -26.77 -6.14
N GLY A 468 11.31 -27.48 -5.01
CA GLY A 468 12.13 -27.22 -3.83
C GLY A 468 11.57 -26.17 -2.88
N GLU A 469 10.54 -25.41 -3.26
CA GLU A 469 9.91 -24.41 -2.42
C GLU A 469 9.28 -25.05 -1.18
N VAL A 470 9.43 -24.36 -0.05
CA VAL A 470 8.87 -24.70 1.24
C VAL A 470 7.73 -23.75 1.54
N VAL A 471 6.57 -24.30 1.91
CA VAL A 471 5.40 -23.52 2.30
C VAL A 471 5.00 -23.84 3.73
N VAL A 472 4.91 -22.78 4.54
CA VAL A 472 4.39 -22.82 5.90
C VAL A 472 2.89 -22.59 5.83
N ASP A 473 2.15 -23.53 6.37
CA ASP A 473 0.71 -23.62 6.18
C ASP A 473 0.01 -23.70 7.53
N PRO A 474 -0.37 -22.54 8.10
CA PRO A 474 -1.15 -22.49 9.33
C PRO A 474 -2.58 -22.96 9.07
N VAL A 475 -3.05 -23.91 9.88
CA VAL A 475 -4.37 -24.52 9.79
C VAL A 475 -5.10 -24.27 11.10
N LYS A 476 -6.32 -23.75 11.00
CA LYS A 476 -7.20 -23.51 12.14
C LYS A 476 -8.64 -23.79 11.73
N PHE A 477 -9.32 -24.64 12.49
CA PHE A 477 -10.74 -24.95 12.25
C PHE A 477 -11.51 -25.24 13.53
N PRO A 478 -12.81 -24.91 13.55
CA PRO A 478 -13.65 -25.09 14.72
C PRO A 478 -13.97 -26.55 14.97
N ILE A 479 -14.18 -26.89 16.25
CA ILE A 479 -14.57 -28.21 16.73
C ILE A 479 -15.74 -28.09 17.73
N PRO A 480 -16.63 -29.10 17.84
CA PRO A 480 -17.73 -29.12 18.79
C PRO A 480 -17.25 -29.02 20.24
N ALA A 481 -18.03 -28.34 21.09
CA ALA A 481 -17.76 -28.32 22.53
C ALA A 481 -18.03 -29.69 23.18
N GLU A 482 -19.07 -30.38 22.74
CA GLU A 482 -19.40 -31.72 23.20
C GLU A 482 -18.67 -32.76 22.35
N ARG A 483 -17.67 -33.39 22.96
CA ARG A 483 -16.79 -34.37 22.34
C ARG A 483 -16.55 -35.54 23.30
N PRO A 484 -16.60 -36.81 22.84
CA PRO A 484 -16.28 -37.93 23.71
C PRO A 484 -14.84 -37.82 24.21
N PRO A 485 -14.57 -38.14 25.49
CA PRO A 485 -13.20 -38.27 25.97
C PRO A 485 -12.54 -39.46 25.29
N GLY A 486 -11.26 -39.33 24.97
CA GLY A 486 -10.46 -40.37 24.35
C GLY A 486 -9.46 -39.80 23.35
N ASP A 487 -8.77 -40.68 22.67
CA ASP A 487 -7.68 -40.31 21.77
C ASP A 487 -8.25 -39.75 20.46
N TYR A 488 -7.71 -38.62 20.04
CA TYR A 488 -8.03 -38.00 18.75
C TYR A 488 -6.83 -38.09 17.82
N THR A 489 -7.11 -38.17 16.51
CA THR A 489 -6.08 -38.11 15.47
C THR A 489 -6.42 -37.07 14.42
N LEU A 490 -5.39 -36.53 13.78
CA LEU A 490 -5.52 -35.70 12.59
C LEU A 490 -5.22 -36.54 11.35
N HIS A 491 -6.14 -36.53 10.40
CA HIS A 491 -5.95 -37.07 9.06
C HIS A 491 -5.64 -35.92 8.11
N ILE A 492 -4.47 -35.95 7.46
CA ILE A 492 -4.00 -34.88 6.59
C ILE A 492 -3.64 -35.45 5.22
N GLY A 493 -4.14 -34.83 4.17
CA GLY A 493 -3.83 -35.22 2.80
C GLY A 493 -4.13 -34.13 1.78
N LEU A 494 -3.95 -34.48 0.51
CA LEU A 494 -4.14 -33.62 -0.65
C LEU A 494 -5.07 -34.31 -1.65
N TYR A 495 -5.91 -33.54 -2.36
CA TYR A 495 -6.75 -34.05 -3.43
C TYR A 495 -6.87 -33.08 -4.59
N GLN A 496 -7.20 -33.60 -5.76
CA GLN A 496 -7.53 -32.80 -6.94
C GLN A 496 -8.97 -32.26 -6.82
N PRO A 497 -9.20 -30.93 -6.87
CA PRO A 497 -10.53 -30.36 -6.65
C PRO A 497 -11.55 -30.76 -7.73
N ASP A 498 -11.11 -30.97 -8.97
CA ASP A 498 -12.00 -31.27 -10.11
C ASP A 498 -12.56 -32.71 -10.07
N THR A 499 -11.77 -33.65 -9.57
CA THR A 499 -12.12 -35.09 -9.53
C THR A 499 -12.50 -35.58 -8.13
N GLY A 500 -12.05 -34.88 -7.09
CA GLY A 500 -12.11 -35.34 -5.70
C GLY A 500 -11.11 -36.46 -5.40
N GLU A 501 -10.22 -36.81 -6.34
CA GLU A 501 -9.25 -37.89 -6.17
C GLU A 501 -8.15 -37.47 -5.18
N ARG A 502 -7.98 -38.27 -4.12
CA ARG A 502 -6.94 -38.06 -3.11
C ARG A 502 -5.61 -38.64 -3.57
N LEU A 503 -4.53 -37.91 -3.30
CA LEU A 503 -3.19 -38.33 -3.67
C LEU A 503 -2.69 -39.47 -2.78
N PRO A 504 -2.04 -40.51 -3.35
CA PRO A 504 -1.46 -41.58 -2.58
C PRO A 504 -0.24 -41.10 -1.78
N VAL A 505 -0.05 -41.68 -0.60
CA VAL A 505 1.13 -41.45 0.26
C VAL A 505 2.12 -42.60 0.10
N ASN A 506 3.43 -42.28 0.08
CA ASN A 506 4.49 -43.29 -0.01
C ASN A 506 4.49 -44.33 1.14
N SER A 507 3.93 -44.01 2.31
CA SER A 507 3.71 -44.95 3.42
C SER A 507 2.52 -45.90 3.22
N GLY A 508 1.77 -45.73 2.13
CA GLY A 508 0.47 -46.37 1.89
C GLY A 508 -0.70 -45.50 2.36
N GLY A 509 -1.85 -45.66 1.70
CA GLY A 509 -3.05 -44.84 1.93
C GLY A 509 -3.07 -43.54 1.12
N ASP A 510 -3.98 -42.64 1.50
CA ASP A 510 -4.27 -41.35 0.85
C ASP A 510 -4.16 -40.16 1.83
N HIS A 511 -3.68 -40.43 3.05
CA HIS A 511 -3.45 -39.45 4.10
C HIS A 511 -2.39 -39.95 5.09
N ILE A 512 -1.86 -39.03 5.89
CA ILE A 512 -1.10 -39.33 7.10
C ILE A 512 -1.98 -39.16 8.34
N THR A 513 -1.70 -39.98 9.37
CA THR A 513 -2.37 -39.90 10.67
C THR A 513 -1.39 -39.37 11.71
N ILE A 514 -1.75 -38.27 12.37
CA ILE A 514 -0.98 -37.70 13.49
C ILE A 514 -1.83 -37.81 14.77
N PRO A 515 -1.33 -38.45 15.85
CA PRO A 515 -2.02 -38.43 17.13
C PRO A 515 -2.03 -37.01 17.70
N VAL A 516 -3.19 -36.57 18.18
CA VAL A 516 -3.28 -35.31 18.94
C VAL A 516 -2.75 -35.58 20.34
N PRO A 517 -1.86 -34.72 20.88
CA PRO A 517 -1.36 -34.89 22.24
C PRO A 517 -2.47 -34.81 23.30
N ASP A 518 -2.29 -35.54 24.40
CA ASP A 518 -3.14 -35.50 25.60
C ASP A 518 -3.02 -34.20 26.41
#